data_AF-A0A7J3FBP1-F1
#
_entry.id   AF-A0A7J3FBP1-F1
#
_cell.length_a   1.000
_cell.length_b   1.000
_cell.length_c   1.000
_cell.angle_alpha   90.00
_cell.angle_beta   90.00
_cell.angle_gamma   90.00
#
_symmetry.space_group_name_H-M   'P 1'
#
loop_
_entity.id
_entity.type
_entity.pdbx_description
1 polymer ?
#
loop_
_entity_poly.entity_id
_entity_poly.type
_entity_poly.pdbx_seq_one_letter_code
_entity_poly.pdbx_strand_id
1 'polypeptide(L)'
;MVNLPKIWDLIERFKNRCRLRGWWVSEFEDVVHAEGAYHNFIWARRIHPNTFKSIIANHCCSIREGLSYRTVNVSYMAWVFPEHPPESIILTVAENPRLLKMVALYDLCDAYMGKSTCLKLNETKSVVFHDFERFLESEYNLSFVSRLPPSPPESLLLQPL
;
A
#
# COMPACT_ATOMS: atom_id res chain seq x y z
N MET A 1 -2.24 -18.56 -15.18
CA MET A 1 -1.35 -18.42 -14.00
C MET A 1 -0.83 -17.00 -14.03
N VAL A 2 -1.00 -16.26 -12.94
CA VAL A 2 -0.47 -14.89 -12.87
C VAL A 2 1.04 -14.94 -12.87
N ASN A 3 1.69 -14.12 -13.68
CA ASN A 3 3.13 -13.96 -13.69
C ASN A 3 3.48 -12.52 -13.29
N LEU A 4 3.65 -12.31 -11.99
CA LEU A 4 3.98 -11.01 -11.44
C LEU A 4 5.50 -10.83 -11.44
N PRO A 5 6.03 -9.69 -11.93
CA PRO A 5 7.46 -9.42 -11.83
C PRO A 5 7.87 -9.23 -10.37
N LYS A 6 9.17 -9.19 -10.12
CA LYS A 6 9.70 -8.90 -8.79
C LYS A 6 9.16 -7.53 -8.32
N ILE A 7 9.00 -7.38 -7.01
CA ILE A 7 8.24 -6.25 -6.46
C ILE A 7 8.79 -4.88 -6.88
N TRP A 8 10.11 -4.71 -6.93
CA TRP A 8 10.72 -3.47 -7.42
C TRP A 8 10.45 -3.21 -8.91
N ASP A 9 10.46 -4.24 -9.75
CA ASP A 9 10.13 -4.12 -11.17
C ASP A 9 8.64 -3.80 -11.37
N LEU A 10 7.76 -4.34 -10.50
CA LEU A 10 6.34 -4.03 -10.50
C LEU A 10 6.09 -2.55 -10.19
N ILE A 11 6.71 -2.05 -9.12
CA ILE A 11 6.60 -0.64 -8.72
C ILE A 11 7.22 0.27 -9.78
N GLU A 12 8.37 -0.07 -10.36
CA GLU A 12 8.99 0.75 -11.41
C GLU A 12 8.15 0.79 -12.70
N ARG A 13 7.52 -0.33 -13.09
CA ARG A 13 6.56 -0.36 -14.20
C ARG A 13 5.35 0.53 -13.92
N PHE A 14 4.84 0.51 -12.69
CA PHE A 14 3.75 1.40 -12.31
C PHE A 14 4.18 2.88 -12.30
N LYS A 15 5.38 3.19 -11.79
CA LYS A 15 5.99 4.53 -11.86
C LYS A 15 6.09 5.03 -13.29
N ASN A 16 6.46 4.17 -14.25
CA ASN A 16 6.44 4.52 -15.67
C ASN A 16 5.05 4.88 -16.17
N ARG A 17 4.00 4.12 -15.79
CA ARG A 17 2.61 4.47 -16.10
C ARG A 17 2.22 5.82 -15.49
N CYS A 18 2.61 6.11 -14.25
CA CYS A 18 2.38 7.41 -13.62
C CYS A 18 3.03 8.56 -14.41
N ARG A 19 4.27 8.39 -14.89
CA ARG A 19 4.95 9.37 -15.75
C ARG A 19 4.18 9.62 -17.04
N LEU A 20 3.68 8.57 -17.69
CA LEU A 20 2.87 8.68 -18.92
C LEU A 20 1.53 9.41 -18.69
N ARG A 21 0.99 9.39 -17.48
CA ARG A 21 -0.19 10.20 -17.09
C ARG A 21 0.14 11.66 -16.81
N GLY A 22 1.41 12.05 -16.85
CA GLY A 22 1.85 13.40 -16.49
C GLY A 22 1.97 13.64 -14.99
N TRP A 23 1.93 12.60 -14.16
CA TRP A 23 2.21 12.75 -12.73
C TRP A 23 3.72 12.82 -12.49
N TRP A 24 4.11 13.63 -11.51
CA TRP A 24 5.50 13.68 -11.10
C TRP A 24 5.84 12.42 -10.30
N VAL A 25 7.00 11.84 -10.56
CA VAL A 25 7.46 10.61 -9.92
C VAL A 25 8.91 10.82 -9.49
N SER A 26 9.25 10.46 -8.25
CA SER A 26 10.64 10.53 -7.81
C SER A 26 11.52 9.56 -8.61
N GLU A 27 12.73 10.01 -8.91
CA GLU A 27 13.74 9.20 -9.58
C GLU A 27 14.19 8.04 -8.68
N PHE A 28 14.43 8.33 -7.39
CA PHE A 28 15.07 7.38 -6.47
C PHE A 28 14.09 6.76 -5.47
N GLU A 29 13.11 7.53 -5.00
CA GLU A 29 12.11 7.04 -4.04
C GLU A 29 10.85 6.52 -4.76
N ASP A 30 10.06 5.72 -4.05
CA ASP A 30 8.79 5.19 -4.55
C ASP A 30 7.63 6.16 -4.28
N VAL A 31 7.85 7.44 -4.64
CA VAL A 31 6.91 8.54 -4.41
C VAL A 31 6.36 9.08 -5.72
N VAL A 32 5.05 9.33 -5.74
CA VAL A 32 4.32 9.98 -6.83
C VAL A 32 3.66 11.25 -6.28
N HIS A 33 3.71 12.35 -7.03
CA HIS A 33 2.95 13.56 -6.74
C HIS A 33 1.88 13.77 -7.82
N ALA A 34 0.63 13.70 -7.39
CA ALA A 34 -0.54 13.77 -8.25
C ALA A 34 -1.67 14.50 -7.52
N GLU A 35 -2.36 15.39 -8.23
CA GLU A 35 -3.51 16.16 -7.72
C GLU A 35 -3.21 16.93 -6.42
N GLY A 36 -2.00 17.48 -6.31
CA GLY A 36 -1.57 18.27 -5.15
C GLY A 36 -1.26 17.44 -3.89
N ALA A 37 -1.19 16.12 -4.00
CA ALA A 37 -0.88 15.22 -2.90
C ALA A 37 0.33 14.32 -3.23
N TYR A 38 1.13 14.01 -2.20
CA TYR A 38 2.20 13.02 -2.29
C TYR A 38 1.68 11.64 -1.87
N HIS A 39 1.98 10.64 -2.69
CA HIS A 39 1.56 9.25 -2.55
C HIS A 39 2.82 8.39 -2.51
N ASN A 40 3.08 7.71 -1.40
CA ASN A 40 4.26 6.89 -1.22
C ASN A 40 3.92 5.41 -1.30
N PHE A 41 4.76 4.62 -1.96
CA PHE A 41 4.71 3.16 -1.93
C PHE A 41 5.83 2.64 -1.03
N ILE A 42 5.50 1.71 -0.16
CA ILE A 42 6.43 1.02 0.71
C ILE A 42 6.22 -0.46 0.47
N TRP A 43 7.25 -1.17 0.04
CA TRP A 43 7.18 -2.62 -0.09
C TRP A 43 8.03 -3.29 0.98
N ALA A 44 7.50 -4.33 1.60
CA ALA A 44 8.17 -5.05 2.67
C ALA A 44 7.81 -6.54 2.61
N ARG A 45 8.82 -7.41 2.58
CA ARG A 45 8.60 -8.86 2.74
C ARG A 45 8.16 -9.18 4.17
N ARG A 46 8.89 -8.65 5.14
CA ARG A 46 8.62 -8.80 6.57
C ARG A 46 8.88 -7.46 7.24
N ILE A 47 7.99 -7.08 8.15
CA ILE A 47 8.16 -5.88 8.96
C ILE A 47 7.65 -6.14 10.36
N HIS A 48 8.40 -5.66 11.35
CA HIS A 48 7.97 -5.73 12.73
C HIS A 48 6.83 -4.73 12.98
N PRO A 49 5.75 -5.10 13.71
CA PRO A 49 4.61 -4.23 13.92
C PRO A 49 4.95 -2.85 14.51
N ASN A 50 5.94 -2.76 15.40
CA ASN A 50 6.36 -1.46 15.95
C ASN A 50 7.02 -0.57 14.90
N THR A 51 7.82 -1.15 13.99
CA THR A 51 8.43 -0.39 12.88
C THR A 51 7.35 0.11 11.92
N PHE A 52 6.37 -0.74 11.61
CA PHE A 52 5.20 -0.34 10.82
C PHE A 52 4.47 0.84 11.46
N LYS A 53 4.15 0.76 12.77
CA LYS A 53 3.50 1.84 13.53
C LYS A 53 4.29 3.15 13.50
N SER A 54 5.61 3.08 13.70
CA SER A 54 6.47 4.26 13.64
C SER A 54 6.48 4.92 12.26
N ILE A 55 6.47 4.12 11.19
CA ILE A 55 6.47 4.65 9.82
C ILE A 55 5.14 5.29 9.48
N ILE A 56 4.00 4.63 9.73
CA ILE A 56 2.69 5.20 9.39
C ILE A 56 2.33 6.43 10.24
N ALA A 57 2.95 6.59 11.42
CA ALA A 57 2.83 7.79 12.25
C ALA A 57 3.69 8.95 11.74
N ASN A 58 4.70 8.68 10.92
CA ASN A 58 5.57 9.69 10.32
C ASN A 58 5.18 9.93 8.86
N HIS A 59 4.47 11.01 8.62
CA HIS A 59 4.03 11.39 7.28
C HIS A 59 5.13 12.07 6.45
N CYS A 60 6.34 12.24 6.97
CA CYS A 60 7.42 12.88 6.22
C CYS A 60 8.20 11.88 5.37
N CYS A 61 8.49 12.26 4.13
CA CYS A 61 9.40 11.54 3.25
C CYS A 61 10.49 12.49 2.73
N SER A 62 11.75 12.08 2.85
CA SER A 62 12.87 12.79 2.25
C SER A 62 13.01 12.35 0.79
N ILE A 63 12.87 13.30 -0.13
CA ILE A 63 13.00 13.10 -1.57
C ILE A 63 14.30 13.73 -2.03
N ARG A 64 15.05 13.01 -2.85
CA ARG A 64 16.28 13.53 -3.46
C ARG A 64 15.98 14.43 -4.66
N GLU A 65 16.62 15.59 -4.70
CA GLU A 65 16.59 16.55 -5.81
C GLU A 65 18.02 16.84 -6.27
N GLY A 66 18.53 16.02 -7.20
CA GLY A 66 19.92 16.10 -7.66
C GLY A 66 20.91 15.77 -6.53
N LEU A 67 21.53 16.80 -5.94
CA LEU A 67 22.49 16.67 -4.84
C LEU A 67 21.90 17.08 -3.48
N SER A 68 20.69 17.63 -3.42
CA SER A 68 20.01 18.00 -2.18
C SER A 68 18.87 17.03 -1.85
N TYR A 69 18.32 17.19 -0.66
CA TYR A 69 17.10 16.50 -0.21
C TYR A 69 16.07 17.54 0.22
N ARG A 70 14.81 17.29 -0.12
CA ARG A 70 13.66 18.01 0.45
C ARG A 70 12.79 17.06 1.23
N THR A 71 12.26 17.51 2.35
CA THR A 71 11.26 16.75 3.11
C THR A 71 9.87 17.16 2.65
N VAL A 72 9.06 16.20 2.24
CA VAL A 72 7.66 16.42 1.85
C VAL A 72 6.72 15.72 2.83
N ASN A 73 5.51 16.24 2.97
CA ASN A 73 4.44 15.59 3.70
C ASN A 73 3.65 14.67 2.77
N VAL A 74 3.67 13.38 3.08
CA VAL A 74 2.99 12.30 2.38
C VAL A 74 1.54 12.24 2.85
N SER A 75 0.62 12.47 1.92
CA SER A 75 -0.82 12.40 2.18
C SER A 75 -1.32 10.96 2.25
N TYR A 76 -0.72 10.06 1.46
CA TYR A 76 -1.14 8.68 1.34
C TYR A 76 0.05 7.70 1.29
N MET A 77 -0.06 6.57 2.00
CA MET A 77 0.94 5.50 1.99
C MET A 77 0.32 4.18 1.56
N ALA A 78 0.89 3.53 0.54
CA ALA A 78 0.52 2.18 0.13
C ALA A 78 1.60 1.21 0.60
N TRP A 79 1.21 0.22 1.41
CA TRP A 79 2.06 -0.90 1.75
C TRP A 79 1.78 -2.07 0.82
N VAL A 80 2.81 -2.53 0.13
CA VAL A 80 2.72 -3.64 -0.83
C VAL A 80 3.53 -4.83 -0.33
N PHE A 81 2.84 -5.91 -0.01
CA PHE A 81 3.41 -7.07 0.64
C PHE A 81 3.52 -8.25 -0.34
N PRO A 82 4.73 -8.67 -0.73
CA PRO A 82 4.93 -9.90 -1.51
C PRO A 82 4.83 -11.19 -0.67
N GLU A 83 4.79 -11.08 0.67
CA GLU A 83 4.52 -12.16 1.64
C GLU A 83 3.38 -11.70 2.56
N HIS A 84 2.54 -12.60 3.09
CA HIS A 84 1.41 -12.19 3.93
C HIS A 84 1.84 -11.31 5.13
N PRO A 85 1.27 -10.09 5.29
CA PRO A 85 1.53 -9.27 6.45
C PRO A 85 0.91 -9.90 7.71
N PRO A 86 1.56 -9.76 8.89
CA PRO A 86 0.97 -10.17 10.17
C PRO A 86 -0.37 -9.50 10.43
N GLU A 87 -1.34 -10.24 11.01
CA GLU A 87 -2.70 -9.74 11.27
C GLU A 87 -2.72 -8.43 12.09
N SER A 88 -1.76 -8.27 13.00
CA SER A 88 -1.61 -7.05 13.80
C SER A 88 -1.36 -5.79 12.97
N ILE A 89 -0.76 -5.91 11.78
CA ILE A 89 -0.58 -4.79 10.84
C ILE A 89 -1.93 -4.38 10.24
N ILE A 90 -2.73 -5.36 9.80
CA ILE A 90 -4.05 -5.10 9.22
C ILE A 90 -4.97 -4.49 10.27
N LEU A 91 -5.03 -5.07 11.47
CA LEU A 91 -5.83 -4.57 12.58
C LEU A 91 -5.43 -3.14 12.97
N THR A 92 -4.13 -2.83 13.02
CA THR A 92 -3.64 -1.47 13.31
C THR A 92 -4.24 -0.42 12.36
N VAL A 93 -4.39 -0.75 11.07
CA VAL A 93 -5.00 0.16 10.10
C VAL A 93 -6.52 0.12 10.19
N ALA A 94 -7.12 -1.08 10.22
CA ALA A 94 -8.56 -1.28 10.20
C ALA A 94 -9.29 -0.69 11.42
N GLU A 95 -8.67 -0.72 12.60
CA GLU A 95 -9.26 -0.20 13.84
C GLU A 95 -9.12 1.32 13.99
N ASN A 96 -8.40 1.98 13.07
CA ASN A 96 -8.15 3.42 13.13
C ASN A 96 -8.72 4.16 11.91
N PRO A 97 -9.86 4.86 12.06
CA PRO A 97 -10.51 5.58 10.96
C PRO A 97 -9.66 6.66 10.30
N ARG A 98 -8.64 7.20 10.99
CA ARG A 98 -7.69 8.14 10.38
C ARG A 98 -6.72 7.41 9.46
N LEU A 99 -6.20 6.26 9.91
CA LEU A 99 -5.29 5.44 9.11
C LEU A 99 -5.99 4.86 7.88
N LEU A 100 -7.25 4.42 7.98
CA LEU A 100 -8.02 3.95 6.82
C LEU A 100 -8.06 4.96 5.66
N LYS A 101 -8.11 6.26 5.97
CA LYS A 101 -8.15 7.33 4.96
C LYS A 101 -6.79 7.65 4.35
N MET A 102 -5.69 7.19 4.97
CA MET A 102 -4.32 7.57 4.62
C MET A 102 -3.47 6.38 4.17
N VAL A 103 -3.78 5.18 4.63
CA VAL A 103 -2.96 3.98 4.43
C VAL A 103 -3.74 2.94 3.65
N ALA A 104 -3.15 2.46 2.56
CA ALA A 104 -3.62 1.30 1.82
C ALA A 104 -2.69 0.11 2.07
N LEU A 105 -3.22 -1.09 2.18
CA LEU A 105 -2.48 -2.35 2.29
C LEU A 105 -2.85 -3.25 1.11
N TYR A 106 -1.83 -3.79 0.43
CA TYR A 106 -1.97 -4.76 -0.66
C TYR A 106 -1.21 -6.02 -0.32
N ASP A 107 -1.92 -7.13 -0.16
CA ASP A 107 -1.34 -8.45 0.05
C ASP A 107 -1.26 -9.19 -1.28
N LEU A 108 -0.08 -9.19 -1.88
CA LEU A 108 0.21 -9.80 -3.18
C LEU A 108 0.84 -11.19 -3.04
N CYS A 109 0.88 -11.77 -1.83
CA CYS A 109 1.47 -13.08 -1.59
C CYS A 109 0.88 -14.16 -2.51
N ASP A 110 -0.45 -14.20 -2.62
CA ASP A 110 -1.16 -15.15 -3.48
C ASP A 110 -0.86 -14.94 -4.98
N ALA A 111 -0.64 -13.70 -5.42
CA ALA A 111 -0.24 -13.41 -6.81
C ALA A 111 1.16 -13.93 -7.13
N TYR A 112 2.09 -13.82 -6.19
CA TYR A 112 3.42 -14.42 -6.32
C TYR A 112 3.39 -15.96 -6.32
N MET A 113 2.32 -16.56 -5.81
CA MET A 113 2.03 -18.00 -5.91
C MET A 113 1.20 -18.37 -7.15
N GLY A 114 0.97 -17.42 -8.07
CA GLY A 114 0.30 -17.63 -9.36
C GLY A 114 -1.22 -17.54 -9.33
N LYS A 115 -1.83 -17.19 -8.19
CA LYS A 115 -3.28 -16.95 -8.06
C LYS A 115 -3.66 -15.55 -8.54
N SER A 116 -4.92 -15.37 -8.96
CA SER A 116 -5.42 -14.10 -9.50
C SER A 116 -6.19 -13.24 -8.52
N THR A 117 -6.42 -13.72 -7.30
CA THR A 117 -7.17 -13.00 -6.27
C THR A 117 -6.25 -12.64 -5.12
N CYS A 118 -6.22 -11.36 -4.79
CA CYS A 118 -5.41 -10.78 -3.73
C CYS A 118 -6.30 -10.10 -2.69
N LEU A 119 -5.75 -9.89 -1.50
CA LEU A 119 -6.43 -9.14 -0.46
C LEU A 119 -5.96 -7.68 -0.47
N LYS A 120 -6.88 -6.76 -0.22
CA LYS A 120 -6.55 -5.34 -0.01
C LYS A 120 -7.32 -4.74 1.16
N LEU A 121 -6.74 -3.70 1.75
CA LEU A 121 -7.44 -2.73 2.59
C LEU A 121 -7.11 -1.35 2.05
N ASN A 122 -8.04 -0.72 1.33
CA ASN A 122 -7.84 0.61 0.76
C ASN A 122 -9.14 1.41 0.84
N GLU A 123 -9.25 2.29 1.83
CA GLU A 123 -10.33 3.28 1.95
C GLU A 123 -9.81 4.70 1.70
N THR A 124 -8.61 4.81 1.13
CA THR A 124 -8.00 6.10 0.81
C THR A 124 -8.73 6.75 -0.36
N LYS A 125 -8.57 8.06 -0.53
CA LYS A 125 -9.01 8.78 -1.74
C LYS A 125 -7.88 8.94 -2.76
N SER A 126 -6.79 8.19 -2.62
CA SER A 126 -5.62 8.33 -3.49
C SER A 126 -5.94 7.90 -4.92
N VAL A 127 -5.94 8.84 -5.86
CA VAL A 127 -6.09 8.54 -7.29
C VAL A 127 -4.97 7.64 -7.82
N VAL A 128 -3.78 7.75 -7.22
CA VAL A 128 -2.62 6.93 -7.58
C VAL A 128 -2.85 5.48 -7.16
N PHE A 129 -3.37 5.24 -5.95
CA PHE A 129 -3.62 3.88 -5.45
C PHE A 129 -4.75 3.19 -6.22
N HIS A 130 -5.82 3.92 -6.57
CA HIS A 130 -6.86 3.37 -7.46
C HIS A 130 -6.34 3.12 -8.88
N ASP A 131 -5.39 3.91 -9.39
CA ASP A 131 -4.75 3.59 -10.67
C ASP A 131 -3.79 2.41 -10.58
N PHE A 132 -3.16 2.22 -9.41
CA PHE A 132 -2.33 1.04 -9.13
C PHE A 132 -3.17 -0.23 -9.14
N GLU A 133 -4.34 -0.23 -8.49
CA GLU A 133 -5.29 -1.34 -8.55
C GLU A 133 -5.70 -1.65 -9.99
N ARG A 134 -6.09 -0.63 -10.76
CA ARG A 134 -6.44 -0.81 -12.19
C ARG A 134 -5.27 -1.30 -13.03
N PHE A 135 -4.05 -0.89 -12.72
CA PHE A 135 -2.83 -1.39 -13.37
C PHE A 135 -2.60 -2.87 -13.08
N LEU A 136 -2.79 -3.29 -11.83
CA LEU A 136 -2.68 -4.69 -11.44
C LEU A 136 -3.77 -5.56 -12.10
N GLU A 137 -4.99 -5.04 -12.16
CA GLU A 137 -6.10 -5.67 -12.85
C GLU A 137 -5.85 -5.79 -14.36
N SER A 138 -5.46 -4.70 -15.04
CA SER A 138 -5.33 -4.66 -16.50
C SER A 138 -4.10 -5.40 -17.02
N GLU A 139 -2.94 -5.23 -16.38
CA GLU A 139 -1.67 -5.77 -16.88
C GLU A 139 -1.38 -7.19 -16.39
N TYR A 140 -1.93 -7.57 -15.24
CA TYR A 140 -1.61 -8.85 -14.58
C TYR A 140 -2.84 -9.73 -14.29
N ASN A 141 -4.04 -9.31 -14.71
CA ASN A 141 -5.30 -10.03 -14.48
C ASN A 141 -5.52 -10.35 -12.99
N LEU A 142 -5.13 -9.42 -12.12
CA LEU A 142 -5.41 -9.50 -10.70
C LEU A 142 -6.82 -9.01 -10.39
N SER A 143 -7.36 -9.48 -9.27
CA SER A 143 -8.63 -9.06 -8.69
C SER A 143 -8.43 -8.90 -7.19
N PHE A 144 -9.16 -7.97 -6.59
CA PHE A 144 -9.01 -7.66 -5.17
C PHE A 144 -10.28 -7.93 -4.39
N VAL A 145 -10.11 -8.56 -3.23
CA VAL A 145 -11.16 -8.73 -2.23
C VAL A 145 -10.79 -7.90 -1.01
N SER A 146 -11.77 -7.17 -0.47
CA SER A 146 -11.58 -6.39 0.75
C SER A 146 -11.24 -7.32 1.91
N ARG A 147 -10.13 -7.03 2.58
CA ARG A 147 -9.74 -7.67 3.83
C ARG A 147 -10.49 -6.96 4.97
N LEU A 148 -11.68 -7.45 5.30
CA LEU A 148 -12.24 -7.17 6.61
C LEU A 148 -11.53 -8.10 7.61
N PRO A 149 -11.07 -7.62 8.78
CA PRO A 149 -10.68 -8.53 9.83
C PRO A 149 -11.88 -9.41 10.17
N PRO A 150 -11.69 -10.70 10.50
CA PRO A 150 -12.77 -11.50 11.04
C PRO A 150 -13.36 -10.74 12.24
N SER A 151 -14.69 -10.65 12.32
CA SER A 151 -15.36 -10.13 13.52
C SER A 151 -14.81 -10.90 14.73
N PRO A 152 -14.50 -10.23 15.85
CA PRO A 152 -14.07 -10.93 17.05
C PRO A 152 -15.10 -12.03 17.36
N PRO A 153 -14.68 -13.22 17.80
CA PRO A 153 -15.62 -14.28 18.14
C PRO A 153 -16.62 -13.76 19.17
N GLU A 154 -17.92 -14.00 18.94
CA GLU A 154 -19.03 -13.54 19.79
C GLU A 154 -18.85 -13.86 21.28
N SER A 155 -18.01 -14.84 21.61
CA SER A 155 -17.66 -15.21 22.99
C SER A 155 -16.99 -14.09 23.80
N LEU A 156 -16.46 -13.04 23.18
CA LEU A 156 -15.91 -11.85 23.85
C LEU A 156 -16.95 -10.74 24.09
N LEU A 157 -18.13 -10.82 23.47
CA LEU A 157 -19.22 -9.83 23.63
C LEU A 157 -20.16 -10.16 24.80
N LEU A 158 -20.03 -11.36 25.38
CA LEU A 158 -20.96 -11.90 26.38
C LEU A 158 -20.41 -12.01 27.80
N GLN A 159 -19.30 -11.34 28.13
CA GLN A 159 -18.86 -11.27 29.53
C GLN A 159 -19.55 -10.11 30.24
N PRO A 160 -20.44 -10.36 31.24
CA PRO A 160 -21.05 -9.30 32.03
C PRO A 160 -19.99 -8.63 32.91
N LEU A 161 -20.10 -7.31 33.07
CA LEU A 161 -19.35 -6.47 34.01
C LEU A 161 -19.50 -6.93 35.47
#